data_AF-A0A2M8Q831-F1
#
_entry.id   AF-A0A2M8Q831-F1
#
_cell.length_a   1.000
_cell.length_b   1.000
_cell.length_c   1.000
_cell.angle_alpha   90.00
_cell.angle_beta   90.00
_cell.angle_gamma   90.00
#
_symmetry.space_group_name_H-M   'P 1'
#
loop_
_entity.id
_entity.type
_entity.pdbx_description
1 polymer ?
#
loop_
_entity_poly.entity_id
_entity_poly.type
_entity_poly.pdbx_seq_one_letter_code
_entity_poly.pdbx_strand_id
1 'polypeptide(L)'
;NRNILNLALQIPGVSQLSSGNSSFTSGGVSFSVNGMRTRSNNFMIDGQDSNNASIGGLVQEINNPDTVAEMRIVTNQFAAEYGRAAGSVVNIVTKSGTNDFHGSTYWFYNGNKLNARSNLDKRNFPRAPWRVENQFAGTLGGPIRRDKTFFFGSLLRWTDRRFASGTAIGAAPTAEGQAILRNA
;
A
#
# COMPACT_ATOMS: atom_id res chain seq x y z
N ASN A 1 6.55 5.55 -0.38
CA ASN A 1 5.85 4.35 0.09
C ASN A 1 5.83 3.26 -0.99
N ARG A 2 6.50 2.13 -0.75
CA ARG A 2 6.58 0.95 -1.66
C ARG A 2 5.56 -0.14 -1.28
N ASN A 3 4.31 0.26 -1.01
CA ASN A 3 3.26 -0.69 -0.69
C ASN A 3 2.89 -1.51 -1.94
N ILE A 4 2.89 -2.85 -1.81
CA ILE A 4 2.59 -3.78 -2.91
C ILE A 4 1.17 -3.58 -3.48
N LEU A 5 0.21 -3.14 -2.66
CA LEU A 5 -1.16 -2.86 -3.09
C LEU A 5 -1.26 -1.73 -4.12
N ASN A 6 -0.22 -0.91 -4.31
CA ASN A 6 -0.21 0.06 -5.40
C ASN A 6 -0.22 -0.60 -6.79
N LEU A 7 0.20 -1.88 -6.90
CA LEU A 7 0.07 -2.66 -8.13
C LEU A 7 -1.40 -2.89 -8.50
N ALA A 8 -2.30 -2.98 -7.51
CA ALA A 8 -3.74 -3.12 -7.76
C ALA A 8 -4.28 -1.93 -8.56
N LEU A 9 -3.75 -0.72 -8.33
CA LEU A 9 -4.18 0.50 -9.04
C LEU A 9 -3.83 0.50 -10.52
N GLN A 10 -2.98 -0.42 -10.97
CA GLN A 10 -2.64 -0.59 -12.38
C GLN A 10 -3.67 -1.47 -13.11
N ILE A 11 -4.55 -2.15 -12.37
CA ILE A 11 -5.56 -3.03 -12.94
C ILE A 11 -6.79 -2.21 -13.35
N PRO A 12 -7.35 -2.43 -14.56
CA PRO A 12 -8.58 -1.77 -14.98
C PRO A 12 -9.74 -2.01 -14.02
N GLY A 13 -10.55 -0.97 -13.80
CA GLY A 13 -11.68 -1.03 -12.87
C GLY A 13 -11.29 -0.86 -11.39
N VAL A 14 -9.99 -0.76 -11.07
CA VAL A 14 -9.51 -0.42 -9.73
C VAL A 14 -9.29 1.08 -9.62
N SER A 15 -9.85 1.70 -8.58
CA SER A 15 -9.69 3.13 -8.31
C SER A 15 -9.29 3.37 -6.86
N GLN A 16 -8.31 4.25 -6.63
CA GLN A 16 -7.90 4.63 -5.29
C GLN A 16 -8.88 5.66 -4.72
N LEU A 17 -9.36 5.45 -3.49
CA LEU A 17 -10.10 6.49 -2.76
C LEU A 17 -9.13 7.26 -1.87
N SER A 18 -8.88 8.53 -2.20
CA SER A 18 -7.77 9.30 -1.60
C SER A 18 -8.14 10.21 -0.42
N SER A 19 -9.39 10.23 0.08
CA SER A 19 -9.79 11.17 1.14
C SER A 19 -10.86 10.59 2.07
N GLY A 20 -10.53 10.48 3.36
CA GLY A 20 -11.46 10.15 4.46
C GLY A 20 -11.73 8.66 4.73
N ASN A 21 -11.43 7.77 3.77
CA ASN A 21 -11.72 6.32 3.88
C ASN A 21 -10.50 5.42 4.13
N SER A 22 -9.32 5.99 4.31
CA SER A 22 -8.08 5.26 4.63
C SER A 22 -8.08 4.59 6.01
N SER A 23 -9.10 4.86 6.83
CA SER A 23 -9.25 4.33 8.19
C SER A 23 -9.62 2.84 8.24
N PHE A 24 -9.98 2.24 7.10
CA PHE A 24 -10.51 0.87 7.04
C PHE A 24 -9.51 -0.17 6.55
N THR A 25 -8.31 0.23 6.12
CA THR A 25 -7.27 -0.70 5.66
C THR A 25 -5.92 -0.30 6.25
N SER A 26 -5.27 -1.25 6.92
CA SER A 26 -3.90 -1.06 7.38
C SER A 26 -2.96 -0.95 6.17
N GLY A 27 -2.11 0.07 6.14
CA GLY A 27 -1.09 0.26 5.10
C GLY A 27 -1.29 1.35 4.06
N GLY A 28 -2.35 2.16 4.21
CA GLY A 28 -2.45 3.44 3.52
C GLY A 28 -2.82 3.38 2.03
N VAL A 29 -3.14 2.19 1.50
CA VAL A 29 -3.72 2.02 0.15
C VAL A 29 -5.10 1.38 0.29
N SER A 30 -6.15 2.19 0.12
CA SER A 30 -7.53 1.73 0.02
C SER A 30 -8.03 1.94 -1.41
N PHE A 31 -8.58 0.91 -2.02
CA PHE A 31 -9.10 0.97 -3.39
C PHE A 31 -10.50 0.37 -3.50
N SER A 32 -11.28 0.87 -4.43
CA SER A 32 -12.54 0.29 -4.89
C SER A 32 -12.27 -0.50 -6.16
N VAL A 33 -13.04 -1.59 -6.37
CA VAL A 33 -13.00 -2.38 -7.59
C VAL A 33 -14.40 -2.39 -8.19
N ASN A 34 -14.52 -2.01 -9.45
CA ASN A 34 -15.79 -2.00 -10.21
C ASN A 34 -16.93 -1.25 -9.50
N GLY A 35 -16.62 -0.18 -8.76
CA GLY A 35 -17.61 0.62 -8.02
C GLY A 35 -18.05 0.03 -6.67
N MET A 36 -17.49 -1.10 -6.25
CA MET A 36 -17.81 -1.73 -4.97
C MET A 36 -17.16 -1.00 -3.78
N ARG A 37 -17.64 -1.28 -2.57
CA ARG A 37 -17.09 -0.70 -1.34
C ARG A 37 -15.64 -1.19 -1.14
N THR A 38 -14.77 -0.34 -0.59
CA THR A 38 -13.36 -0.69 -0.29
C THR A 38 -13.25 -1.91 0.64
N ARG A 39 -14.20 -2.06 1.57
CA ARG A 39 -14.32 -3.19 2.50
C ARG A 39 -14.86 -4.48 1.87
N SER A 40 -15.33 -4.42 0.62
CA SER A 40 -15.81 -5.59 -0.13
C SER A 40 -14.68 -6.31 -0.86
N ASN A 41 -13.45 -5.81 -0.75
CA ASN A 41 -12.27 -6.51 -1.21
C ASN A 41 -11.83 -7.49 -0.13
N ASN A 42 -11.66 -8.75 -0.51
CA ASN A 42 -11.11 -9.79 0.33
C ASN A 42 -9.59 -9.82 0.16
N PHE A 43 -8.85 -9.71 1.26
CA PHE A 43 -7.40 -9.81 1.30
C PHE A 43 -6.93 -11.13 1.91
N MET A 44 -5.98 -11.78 1.25
CA MET A 44 -5.37 -13.03 1.68
C MET A 44 -3.85 -12.95 1.62
N ILE A 45 -3.20 -13.69 2.52
CA ILE A 45 -1.76 -13.94 2.50
C ILE A 45 -1.57 -15.45 2.45
N ASP A 46 -0.89 -15.94 1.42
CA ASP A 46 -0.67 -17.37 1.18
C ASP A 46 -1.98 -18.19 1.23
N GLY A 47 -3.08 -17.59 0.75
CA GLY A 47 -4.42 -18.19 0.73
C GLY A 47 -5.19 -18.10 2.06
N GLN A 48 -4.60 -17.58 3.14
CA GLN A 48 -5.26 -17.37 4.42
C GLN A 48 -5.90 -15.98 4.50
N ASP A 49 -7.08 -15.89 5.12
CA ASP A 49 -7.80 -14.63 5.32
C ASP A 49 -6.94 -13.64 6.13
N SER A 50 -6.81 -12.42 5.61
CA SER A 50 -6.08 -11.32 6.24
C SER A 50 -6.95 -10.07 6.35
N ASN A 51 -8.24 -10.27 6.64
CA ASN A 51 -9.19 -9.17 6.81
C ASN A 51 -9.41 -8.85 8.29
N ASN A 52 -9.66 -7.58 8.60
CA ASN A 52 -10.12 -7.18 9.91
C ASN A 52 -11.50 -7.80 10.19
N ALA A 53 -11.65 -8.55 11.28
CA ALA A 53 -12.90 -9.28 11.56
C ALA A 53 -14.11 -8.38 11.84
N SER A 54 -13.91 -7.15 12.34
CA SER A 54 -14.98 -6.21 12.70
C SER A 54 -15.35 -5.29 11.53
N ILE A 55 -14.33 -4.74 10.87
CA ILE A 55 -14.50 -3.69 9.86
C ILE A 55 -14.24 -4.22 8.44
N GLY A 56 -13.60 -5.37 8.25
CA GLY A 56 -13.13 -5.81 6.93
C GLY A 56 -11.96 -4.98 6.40
N GLY A 57 -11.40 -5.36 5.25
CA GLY A 57 -10.19 -4.76 4.71
C GLY A 57 -8.91 -5.31 5.33
N LEU A 58 -7.77 -5.07 4.69
CA LEU A 58 -6.47 -5.66 5.05
C LEU A 58 -6.06 -5.32 6.50
N VAL A 59 -5.74 -6.35 7.29
CA VAL A 59 -5.21 -6.21 8.66
C VAL A 59 -3.68 -6.27 8.70
N GLN A 60 -3.07 -7.18 7.94
CA GLN A 60 -1.64 -7.41 7.95
C GLN A 60 -0.98 -6.73 6.74
N GLU A 61 -0.26 -5.65 6.97
CA GLU A 61 0.49 -4.98 5.92
C GLU A 61 1.80 -5.72 5.61
N ILE A 62 2.03 -6.02 4.32
CA ILE A 62 3.33 -6.47 3.84
C ILE A 62 4.15 -5.24 3.44
N ASN A 63 5.00 -4.82 4.38
CA ASN A 63 5.82 -3.62 4.24
C ASN A 63 7.06 -3.82 3.37
N ASN A 64 7.59 -5.05 3.30
CA ASN A 64 8.72 -5.37 2.45
C ASN A 64 8.24 -5.99 1.13
N PRO A 65 8.26 -5.26 0.00
CA PRO A 65 7.86 -5.82 -1.29
C PRO A 65 8.72 -7.00 -1.74
N ASP A 66 9.99 -7.08 -1.33
CA ASP A 66 10.87 -8.18 -1.72
C ASP A 66 10.48 -9.53 -1.10
N THR A 67 9.63 -9.53 -0.07
CA THR A 67 9.03 -10.74 0.53
C THR A 67 8.00 -11.39 -0.39
N VAL A 68 7.40 -10.62 -1.30
CA VAL A 68 6.32 -11.07 -2.16
C VAL A 68 6.90 -11.78 -3.38
N ALA A 69 6.43 -13.00 -3.62
CA ALA A 69 6.70 -13.74 -4.86
C ALA A 69 5.71 -13.32 -5.95
N GLU A 70 4.42 -13.26 -5.58
CA GLU A 70 3.33 -12.95 -6.51
C GLU A 70 2.22 -12.19 -5.78
N MET A 71 1.55 -11.29 -6.49
CA MET A 71 0.27 -10.72 -6.09
C MET A 71 -0.77 -11.09 -7.14
N ARG A 72 -1.77 -11.87 -6.74
CA ARG A 72 -2.90 -12.23 -7.60
C ARG A 72 -4.12 -11.42 -7.20
N ILE A 73 -4.73 -10.74 -8.17
CA ILE A 73 -5.96 -9.97 -7.98
C ILE A 73 -6.99 -10.47 -8.98
N VAL A 74 -8.13 -10.93 -8.46
CA VAL A 74 -9.28 -11.36 -9.26
C VAL A 74 -10.42 -10.39 -9.00
N THR A 75 -10.79 -9.60 -10.01
CA THR A 75 -11.79 -8.51 -9.91
C THR A 75 -13.19 -8.94 -10.33
N ASN A 76 -13.33 -10.08 -10.99
CA ASN A 76 -14.61 -10.65 -11.41
C ASN A 76 -14.47 -12.17 -11.60
N GLN A 77 -15.59 -12.89 -11.66
CA GLN A 77 -15.63 -14.35 -11.88
C GLN A 77 -14.78 -15.17 -10.88
N PHE A 78 -14.62 -14.68 -9.65
CA PHE A 78 -13.98 -15.45 -8.56
C PHE A 78 -14.93 -16.54 -8.03
N ALA A 79 -14.36 -17.65 -7.58
CA ALA A 79 -15.11 -18.78 -7.06
C ALA A 79 -15.84 -18.44 -5.75
N ALA A 80 -16.95 -19.15 -5.48
CA ALA A 80 -17.77 -18.92 -4.28
C ALA A 80 -17.08 -19.29 -2.96
N GLU A 81 -15.95 -20.02 -3.02
CA GLU A 81 -15.09 -20.30 -1.86
C GLU A 81 -14.51 -19.01 -1.25
N TYR A 82 -14.35 -17.97 -2.06
CA TYR A 82 -13.88 -16.67 -1.61
C TYR A 82 -15.05 -15.88 -1.02
N GLY A 83 -15.31 -16.10 0.27
CA GLY A 83 -16.22 -15.25 1.04
C GLY A 83 -15.74 -13.79 1.09
N ARG A 84 -16.61 -12.85 1.47
CA ARG A 84 -16.27 -11.43 1.65
C ARG A 84 -15.67 -10.72 0.42
N ALA A 85 -15.78 -11.30 -0.78
CA ALA A 85 -15.07 -10.86 -1.98
C ALA A 85 -15.91 -10.07 -2.99
N ALA A 86 -17.00 -9.40 -2.58
CA ALA A 86 -17.94 -8.78 -3.53
C ALA A 86 -17.32 -7.73 -4.48
N GLY A 87 -16.14 -7.17 -4.15
CA GLY A 87 -15.34 -6.32 -5.05
C GLY A 87 -14.21 -7.08 -5.75
N SER A 88 -13.30 -7.68 -4.97
CA SER A 88 -12.18 -8.45 -5.51
C SER A 88 -11.63 -9.45 -4.50
N VAL A 89 -10.93 -10.46 -4.99
CA VAL A 89 -10.04 -11.32 -4.19
C VAL A 89 -8.61 -10.92 -4.46
N VAL A 90 -7.88 -10.51 -3.42
CA VAL A 90 -6.46 -10.18 -3.47
C VAL A 90 -5.70 -11.20 -2.66
N ASN A 91 -4.85 -11.99 -3.29
CA ASN A 91 -3.96 -12.94 -2.61
C ASN A 91 -2.50 -12.52 -2.81
N ILE A 92 -1.78 -12.34 -1.71
CA ILE A 92 -0.36 -12.06 -1.72
C ILE A 92 0.38 -13.34 -1.36
N VAL A 93 1.23 -13.83 -2.27
CA VAL A 93 2.03 -15.03 -2.07
C VAL A 93 3.43 -14.62 -1.66
N THR A 94 3.90 -15.12 -0.52
CA THR A 94 5.25 -14.86 -0.02
C THR A 94 6.27 -15.82 -0.64
N LYS A 95 7.53 -15.38 -0.73
CA LYS A 95 8.63 -16.24 -1.19
C LYS A 95 8.90 -17.35 -0.17
N SER A 96 9.30 -18.52 -0.68
CA SER A 96 9.74 -19.65 0.12
C SER A 96 11.26 -19.88 -0.03
N GLY A 97 11.85 -20.62 0.89
CA GLY A 97 13.25 -21.01 0.80
C GLY A 97 13.49 -22.08 -0.26
N THR A 98 14.71 -22.14 -0.79
CA THR A 98 15.12 -23.11 -1.82
C THR A 98 16.31 -23.94 -1.35
N ASN A 99 16.77 -24.89 -2.17
CA ASN A 99 18.02 -25.63 -1.92
C ASN A 99 19.28 -24.77 -1.94
N ASP A 100 19.22 -23.62 -2.59
CA ASP A 100 20.32 -22.67 -2.63
C ASP A 100 20.05 -21.47 -1.74
N PHE A 101 21.12 -20.97 -1.11
CA PHE A 101 21.04 -19.72 -0.36
C PHE A 101 20.89 -18.54 -1.33
N HIS A 102 19.87 -17.73 -1.11
CA HIS A 102 19.63 -16.52 -1.87
C HIS A 102 19.00 -15.44 -0.98
N GLY A 103 19.20 -14.19 -1.35
CA GLY A 103 18.68 -13.06 -0.59
C GLY A 103 18.84 -11.76 -1.36
N SER A 104 18.14 -10.74 -0.90
CA SER A 104 18.26 -9.38 -1.41
C SER A 104 18.47 -8.41 -0.26
N THR A 105 19.10 -7.28 -0.53
CA THR A 105 19.06 -6.13 0.37
C THR A 105 18.85 -4.86 -0.44
N TYR A 106 18.12 -3.92 0.13
CA TYR A 106 17.96 -2.61 -0.45
C TYR A 106 17.88 -1.53 0.61
N TRP A 107 18.20 -0.32 0.17
CA TRP A 107 17.96 0.90 0.91
C TRP A 107 17.09 1.82 0.07
N PHE A 108 16.06 2.40 0.70
CA PHE A 108 15.13 3.32 0.06
C PHE A 108 15.13 4.65 0.81
N TYR A 109 15.36 5.72 0.04
CA TYR A 109 15.31 7.10 0.50
C TYR A 109 14.22 7.85 -0.26
N ASN A 110 13.29 8.47 0.46
CA ASN A 110 12.37 9.44 -0.09
C ASN A 110 12.38 10.67 0.80
N GLY A 111 12.72 11.83 0.25
CA GLY A 111 12.87 13.02 1.06
C GLY A 111 12.63 14.33 0.34
N ASN A 112 12.33 15.37 1.12
CA ASN A 112 12.10 16.74 0.67
C ASN A 112 13.26 17.37 -0.11
N LYS A 113 14.48 16.83 0.02
CA LYS A 113 15.63 17.25 -0.79
C LYS A 113 15.53 16.82 -2.25
N LEU A 114 14.87 15.69 -2.53
CA LEU A 114 14.70 15.13 -3.88
C LEU A 114 13.27 15.37 -4.42
N ASN A 115 12.30 15.56 -3.52
CA ASN A 115 10.91 15.75 -3.91
C ASN A 115 10.62 17.20 -4.30
N ALA A 116 9.86 17.38 -5.38
CA ALA A 116 9.28 18.66 -5.73
C ALA A 116 8.23 19.11 -4.69
N ARG A 117 8.05 20.42 -4.58
CA ARG A 117 7.04 21.05 -3.71
C ARG A 117 5.69 21.15 -4.43
N SER A 118 4.60 20.80 -3.74
CA SER A 118 3.25 21.09 -4.24
C SER A 118 2.99 22.61 -4.27
N ASN A 119 1.97 23.04 -5.02
CA ASN A 119 1.57 24.46 -5.03
C ASN A 119 1.13 24.95 -3.65
N LEU A 120 0.54 24.06 -2.84
CA LEU A 120 0.20 24.38 -1.45
C LEU A 120 1.43 24.58 -0.57
N ASP A 121 2.42 23.69 -0.70
CA ASP A 121 3.67 23.82 0.06
C ASP A 121 4.42 25.09 -0.33
N LYS A 122 4.33 25.51 -1.61
CA LYS A 122 4.87 26.79 -2.10
C LYS A 122 4.18 27.99 -1.45
N ARG A 123 2.86 27.93 -1.25
CA ARG A 123 2.07 29.01 -0.66
C ARG A 123 2.31 29.16 0.84
N ASN A 124 2.38 28.06 1.58
CA ASN A 124 2.31 28.10 3.04
C ASN A 124 3.68 28.03 3.73
N PHE A 125 4.74 27.60 3.03
CA PHE A 125 6.07 27.46 3.60
C PHE A 125 7.12 28.20 2.77
N PRO A 126 8.17 28.78 3.37
CA PRO A 126 9.27 29.38 2.61
C PRO A 126 10.18 28.31 1.97
N ARG A 127 10.23 27.10 2.55
CA ARG A 127 11.07 25.98 2.10
C ARG A 127 10.25 24.69 2.03
N ALA A 128 10.79 23.67 1.37
CA ALA A 128 10.15 22.35 1.33
C ALA A 128 9.97 21.80 2.75
N PRO A 129 8.73 21.46 3.18
CA PRO A 129 8.49 20.86 4.50
C PRO A 129 9.37 19.64 4.74
N TRP A 130 9.77 19.41 5.98
CA TRP A 130 10.60 18.26 6.30
C TRP A 130 9.81 16.95 6.13
N ARG A 131 10.19 16.16 5.14
CA ARG A 131 9.65 14.84 4.89
C ARG A 131 10.81 13.93 4.55
N VAL A 132 11.04 12.92 5.37
CA VAL A 132 12.08 11.92 5.13
C VAL A 132 11.54 10.54 5.51
N GLU A 133 11.67 9.61 4.57
CA GLU A 133 11.33 8.20 4.67
C GLU A 133 12.60 7.42 4.28
N ASN A 134 13.23 6.82 5.29
CA ASN A 134 14.41 5.97 5.15
C ASN A 134 14.04 4.55 5.56
N GLN A 135 14.16 3.62 4.62
CA GLN A 135 13.91 2.21 4.85
C GLN A 135 15.13 1.40 4.46
N PHE A 136 15.52 0.48 5.33
CA PHE A 136 16.50 -0.54 5.03
C PHE A 136 15.81 -1.90 5.14
N ALA A 137 16.00 -2.77 4.15
CA ALA A 137 15.40 -4.08 4.17
C ALA A 137 16.31 -5.13 3.56
N GLY A 138 16.01 -6.38 3.91
CA GLY A 138 16.64 -7.53 3.31
C GLY A 138 15.81 -8.79 3.44
N THR A 139 16.13 -9.74 2.60
CA THR A 139 15.55 -11.08 2.59
C THR A 139 16.67 -12.12 2.57
N LEU A 140 16.42 -13.27 3.17
CA LEU A 140 17.33 -14.41 3.13
C LEU A 140 16.51 -15.69 3.16
N GLY A 141 16.77 -16.57 2.20
CA GLY A 141 16.19 -17.90 2.14
C GLY A 141 17.23 -18.95 1.80
N GLY A 142 16.94 -20.19 2.16
CA GLY A 142 17.81 -21.33 1.89
C GLY A 142 17.36 -22.61 2.61
N PRO A 143 18.15 -23.69 2.53
CA PRO A 143 17.83 -24.94 3.20
C PRO A 143 18.30 -24.93 4.66
N ILE A 144 17.46 -25.42 5.57
CA ILE A 144 17.90 -25.95 6.86
C ILE A 144 18.49 -27.34 6.64
N ARG A 145 17.78 -28.17 5.86
CA ARG A 145 18.23 -29.47 5.36
C ARG A 145 17.87 -29.58 3.90
N ARG A 146 18.88 -29.76 3.03
CA ARG A 146 18.69 -29.88 1.58
C ARG A 146 17.63 -30.94 1.24
N ASP A 147 16.81 -30.61 0.25
CA ASP A 147 15.69 -31.41 -0.27
C ASP A 147 14.60 -31.78 0.75
N LYS A 148 14.58 -31.15 1.93
CA LYS A 148 13.62 -31.50 3.00
C LYS A 148 13.01 -30.30 3.71
N THR A 149 13.83 -29.36 4.15
CA THR A 149 13.36 -28.28 5.02
C THR A 149 14.07 -26.99 4.66
N PHE A 150 13.28 -25.97 4.41
CA PHE A 150 13.72 -24.66 3.95
C PHE A 150 13.28 -23.58 4.92
N PHE A 151 14.03 -22.48 4.95
CA PHE A 151 13.66 -21.28 5.66
C PHE A 151 13.64 -20.10 4.70
N PHE A 152 12.80 -19.12 5.02
CA PHE A 152 12.81 -17.82 4.40
C PHE A 152 12.51 -16.77 5.48
N GLY A 153 13.27 -15.69 5.45
CA GLY A 153 13.15 -14.59 6.39
C GLY A 153 13.23 -13.25 5.66
N SER A 154 12.46 -12.29 6.15
CA SER A 154 12.51 -10.91 5.68
C SER A 154 12.58 -9.98 6.88
N LEU A 155 13.41 -8.95 6.75
CA LEU A 155 13.47 -7.85 7.70
C LEU A 155 13.32 -6.53 6.95
N LEU A 156 12.48 -5.64 7.47
CA LEU A 156 12.44 -4.24 7.06
C LEU A 156 12.49 -3.37 8.31
N ARG A 157 13.34 -2.35 8.24
CA ARG A 157 13.53 -1.36 9.29
C ARG A 157 13.33 0.03 8.73
N TRP A 158 12.48 0.80 9.40
CA TRP A 158 12.37 2.23 9.20
C TRP A 158 13.40 2.92 10.09
N THR A 159 14.32 3.67 9.50
CA THR A 159 15.34 4.41 10.24
C THR A 159 14.88 5.83 10.54
N ASP A 160 14.27 6.48 9.56
CA ASP A 160 13.61 7.78 9.72
C ASP A 160 12.25 7.75 9.05
N ARG A 161 11.21 8.11 9.81
CA ARG A 161 9.87 8.34 9.30
C ARG A 161 9.32 9.59 9.95
N ARG A 162 9.72 10.75 9.41
CA ARG A 162 9.26 12.07 9.89
C ARG A 162 8.48 12.76 8.79
N PHE A 163 7.21 12.99 9.04
CA PHE A 163 6.35 13.79 8.18
C PHE A 163 6.02 15.09 8.90
N ALA A 164 6.57 16.22 8.44
CA ALA A 164 5.86 17.47 8.62
C ALA A 164 4.58 17.37 7.78
N SER A 165 3.43 17.59 8.41
CA SER A 165 2.14 17.58 7.72
C SER A 165 2.17 18.64 6.62
N GLY A 166 2.03 18.20 5.36
CA GLY A 166 1.69 19.11 4.27
C GLY A 166 0.30 19.66 4.53
N THR A 167 0.09 20.95 4.26
CA THR A 167 -1.20 21.58 4.57
C THR A 167 -2.29 20.89 3.75
N ALA A 168 -3.29 20.31 4.41
CA ALA A 168 -4.53 19.96 3.73
C ALA A 168 -5.32 21.26 3.47
N ILE A 169 -5.99 21.38 2.32
CA ILE A 169 -6.93 22.48 2.11
C ILE A 169 -8.14 22.21 3.02
N GLY A 170 -8.11 22.74 4.24
CA GLY A 170 -9.27 22.81 5.14
C GLY A 170 -10.09 24.08 4.91
N ALA A 171 -10.05 24.66 3.72
CA ALA A 171 -10.74 25.90 3.41
C ALA A 171 -12.01 25.60 2.60
N ALA A 172 -13.16 26.08 3.10
CA ALA A 172 -14.36 26.21 2.29
C ALA A 172 -14.07 27.19 1.12
N PRO A 173 -14.74 27.03 -0.03
CA PRO A 173 -14.57 27.95 -1.16
C PRO A 173 -14.84 29.39 -0.69
N THR A 174 -13.91 30.30 -0.97
CA THR A 174 -14.12 31.73 -0.69
C THR A 174 -15.30 32.24 -1.52
N ALA A 175 -15.96 33.31 -1.05
CA ALA A 175 -17.07 33.91 -1.80
C ALA A 175 -16.68 34.28 -3.24
N GLU A 176 -15.43 34.72 -3.45
CA GLU A 176 -14.85 34.96 -4.78
C GLU A 176 -14.71 33.68 -5.62
N GLY A 177 -14.25 32.58 -5.02
CA GLY A 177 -14.16 31.29 -5.70
C GLY A 177 -15.53 30.72 -6.11
N GLN A 178 -16.56 30.96 -5.30
CA GLN A 178 -17.93 30.58 -5.65
C GLN A 178 -18.51 31.45 -6.77
N ALA A 179 -18.16 32.74 -6.83
CA ALA A 179 -18.61 33.65 -7.89
C ALA A 179 -18.04 33.26 -9.26
N ILE A 180 -16.77 32.81 -9.31
CA ILE A 180 -16.13 32.35 -10.55
C ILE A 180 -16.83 31.10 -11.10
N LEU A 181 -17.22 30.16 -10.24
CA LEU A 181 -17.92 28.93 -10.65
C LEU A 181 -19.37 29.16 -11.07
N ARG A 182 -20.01 30.24 -10.61
CA ARG A 182 -21.39 30.58 -11.01
C ARG A 182 -21.47 31.31 -12.35
N ASN A 183 -20.36 31.88 -12.81
CA ASN A 183 -20.28 32.68 -14.02
C ASN A 183 -19.50 31.97 -15.16
N ALA A 184 -19.16 30.70 -14.98
CA ALA A 184 -18.60 29.80 -15.99
C ALA A 184 -19.67 28.81 -16.46
#